data_AF-A0A2E3AEX1-F1
#
_entry.id   AF-A0A2E3AEX1-F1
#
_cell.length_a   1.000
_cell.length_b   1.000
_cell.length_c   1.000
_cell.angle_alpha   90.00
_cell.angle_beta   90.00
_cell.angle_gamma   90.00
#
_symmetry.space_group_name_H-M   'P 1'
#
loop_
_entity.id
_entity.type
_entity.pdbx_description
1 polymer ?
#
loop_
_entity_poly.entity_id
_entity_poly.type
_entity_poly.pdbx_seq_one_letter_code
_entity_poly.pdbx_strand_id
1 'polypeptide(L)'
;MVLELSSQEIDAILLSIKVSIWSVVFSLFPAVYIAYVLSRKKFWGRQALNVIVHIPLILPPVVTGYFLLLLFNRTGMIGRILDTYFG
;
A
#
# COMPACT_ATOMS: atom_id res chain seq x y z
N MET A 1 10.52 2.19 36.11
CA MET A 1 9.39 1.82 35.24
C MET A 1 9.97 1.05 34.07
N VAL A 2 10.25 -0.25 34.29
CA VAL A 2 10.63 -1.15 33.20
C VAL A 2 9.36 -1.34 32.39
N LEU A 3 9.41 -1.18 31.07
CA LEU A 3 8.28 -1.46 30.20
C LEU A 3 8.01 -2.97 30.26
N GLU A 4 7.15 -3.40 31.17
CA GLU A 4 6.58 -4.75 31.15
C GLU A 4 5.57 -4.80 29.99
N LEU A 5 6.09 -4.98 28.78
CA LEU A 5 5.27 -5.24 27.61
C LEU A 5 4.62 -6.61 27.76
N SER A 6 3.31 -6.66 27.59
CA SER A 6 2.58 -7.90 27.44
C SER A 6 3.07 -8.66 26.20
N SER A 7 2.90 -9.98 26.19
CA SER A 7 3.21 -10.81 25.01
C SER A 7 2.48 -10.33 23.75
N GLN A 8 1.24 -9.84 23.90
CA GLN A 8 0.41 -9.31 22.82
C GLN A 8 1.00 -8.03 22.20
N GLU A 9 1.55 -7.14 23.02
CA GLU A 9 2.20 -5.91 22.54
C GLU A 9 3.49 -6.23 21.78
N ILE A 10 4.26 -7.21 22.25
CA ILE A 10 5.47 -7.68 21.56
C ILE A 10 5.10 -8.26 20.18
N ASP A 11 4.06 -9.09 20.11
CA ASP A 11 3.60 -9.67 18.85
C ASP A 11 3.12 -8.60 17.87
N ALA A 12 2.37 -7.60 18.35
CA ALA A 12 1.91 -6.48 17.53
C ALA A 12 3.08 -5.65 16.97
N ILE A 13 4.12 -5.40 17.78
CA ILE A 13 5.34 -4.71 17.36
C ILE A 13 6.08 -5.53 16.29
N LEU A 14 6.30 -6.82 16.53
CA LEU A 14 6.98 -7.71 15.58
C LEU A 14 6.23 -7.81 14.25
N LEU A 15 4.90 -7.91 14.30
CA LEU A 15 4.07 -7.92 13.11
C LEU A 15 4.17 -6.60 12.34
N SER A 16 4.13 -5.47 13.03
CA SER A 16 4.26 -4.14 12.41
C SER A 16 5.62 -3.94 11.74
N ILE A 17 6.70 -4.40 12.39
CA ILE A 17 8.05 -4.40 11.80
C ILE A 17 8.08 -5.27 10.55
N LYS A 18 7.57 -6.51 10.63
CA LYS A 18 7.52 -7.42 9.48
C LYS A 18 6.75 -6.82 8.31
N VAL A 19 5.57 -6.26 8.57
CA VAL A 19 4.72 -5.64 7.54
C VAL A 19 5.39 -4.40 6.94
N SER A 20 6.01 -3.55 7.75
CA SER A 20 6.67 -2.33 7.25
C SER A 20 7.89 -2.65 6.38
N ILE A 21 8.71 -3.64 6.74
CA ILE A 21 9.83 -4.11 5.92
C ILE A 21 9.35 -4.54 4.53
N TRP A 22 8.37 -5.44 4.47
CA TRP A 22 7.84 -5.91 3.19
C TRP A 22 7.17 -4.78 2.40
N SER A 23 6.45 -3.89 3.07
CA SER A 23 5.81 -2.74 2.42
C SER A 23 6.84 -1.83 1.77
N VAL A 24 7.96 -1.53 2.43
CA VAL A 24 9.06 -0.73 1.85
C VAL A 24 9.70 -1.46 0.68
N VAL A 25 10.07 -2.73 0.83
CA VAL A 25 10.73 -3.51 -0.23
C VAL A 25 9.87 -3.55 -1.50
N PHE A 26 8.58 -3.86 -1.38
CA PHE A 26 7.68 -3.96 -2.54
C PHE A 26 7.32 -2.59 -3.13
N SER A 27 7.20 -1.55 -2.31
CA SER A 27 6.86 -0.19 -2.80
C SER A 27 8.05 0.53 -3.42
N LEU A 28 9.29 0.22 -3.00
CA LEU A 28 10.49 0.93 -3.44
C LEU A 28 10.67 0.91 -4.96
N PHE A 29 10.57 -0.27 -5.57
CA PHE A 29 10.76 -0.43 -7.02
C PHE A 29 9.76 0.40 -7.86
N PRO A 30 8.42 0.23 -7.70
CA PRO A 30 7.46 1.01 -8.46
C PRO A 30 7.52 2.51 -8.10
N ALA A 31 7.72 2.87 -6.83
CA ALA A 31 7.78 4.27 -6.41
C ALA A 31 8.96 5.00 -7.07
N VAL A 32 10.17 4.43 -7.03
CA VAL A 32 11.36 5.03 -7.64
C VAL A 32 11.19 5.11 -9.16
N TYR A 33 10.67 4.06 -9.80
CA TYR A 33 10.44 4.07 -11.24
C TYR A 33 9.45 5.17 -11.66
N ILE A 34 8.31 5.26 -10.97
CA ILE A 34 7.29 6.28 -11.24
C ILE A 34 7.84 7.70 -11.00
N ALA A 35 8.59 7.90 -9.91
CA ALA A 35 9.24 9.18 -9.61
C ALA A 35 10.26 9.57 -10.69
N TYR A 36 11.06 8.62 -11.18
CA TYR A 36 11.99 8.84 -12.28
C TYR A 36 11.24 9.23 -13.57
N VAL A 37 10.18 8.51 -13.93
CA VAL A 37 9.36 8.81 -15.12
C VAL A 37 8.73 10.20 -15.02
N LEU A 38 8.11 10.53 -13.89
CA LEU A 38 7.44 11.82 -13.67
C LEU A 38 8.43 12.99 -13.63
N SER A 39 9.66 12.79 -13.18
CA SER A 39 10.69 13.84 -13.11
C SER A 39 11.40 14.07 -14.44
N ARG A 40 11.65 13.03 -15.22
CA ARG A 40 12.50 13.12 -16.43
C ARG A 40 11.73 13.12 -17.75
N LYS A 41 10.54 12.49 -17.83
CA LYS A 41 9.83 12.32 -19.09
C LYS A 41 8.68 13.31 -19.24
N LYS A 42 8.50 13.83 -20.46
CA LYS A 42 7.30 14.56 -20.89
C LYS A 42 6.51 13.63 -21.81
N PHE A 43 5.32 13.21 -21.39
CA PHE A 43 4.43 12.33 -22.15
C PHE A 43 2.98 12.72 -21.87
N TRP A 44 2.06 12.37 -22.77
CA TRP A 44 0.66 12.80 -22.73
C TRP A 44 -0.07 12.40 -21.43
N GLY A 45 0.16 11.19 -20.92
CA GLY A 45 -0.45 10.69 -19.67
C GLY A 45 0.20 11.18 -18.37
N ARG A 46 1.18 12.09 -18.42
CA ARG A 46 1.97 12.50 -17.25
C ARG A 46 1.11 13.09 -16.13
N GLN A 47 0.12 13.92 -16.50
CA GLN A 47 -0.76 14.56 -15.51
C GLN A 47 -1.69 13.57 -14.83
N ALA A 48 -2.23 12.60 -15.57
CA ALA A 48 -3.05 11.53 -15.00
C ALA A 48 -2.23 10.68 -14.00
N LEU A 49 -1.01 10.27 -14.37
CA LEU A 49 -0.13 9.54 -13.47
C LEU A 49 0.21 10.36 -12.22
N ASN A 50 0.47 11.67 -12.38
CA ASN A 50 0.76 12.56 -11.26
C ASN A 50 -0.43 12.61 -10.28
N VAL A 51 -1.65 12.75 -10.79
CA VAL A 51 -2.88 12.75 -9.98
C VAL A 51 -3.07 11.41 -9.26
N ILE A 52 -2.95 10.28 -9.96
CA ILE A 52 -3.11 8.94 -9.38
C ILE A 52 -2.16 8.73 -8.19
N VAL A 53 -0.91 9.14 -8.31
CA VAL A 53 0.10 8.98 -7.25
C VAL A 53 -0.19 9.89 -6.05
N HIS A 54 -0.74 11.09 -6.25
CA HIS A 54 -1.01 12.05 -5.18
C HIS A 54 -2.38 11.86 -4.51
N ILE A 55 -3.36 11.27 -5.19
CA ILE A 55 -4.72 11.06 -4.67
C ILE A 55 -4.69 10.41 -3.27
N PRO A 56 -3.99 9.28 -3.04
CA PRO A 56 -4.01 8.62 -1.74
C PRO A 56 -3.45 9.48 -0.59
N LEU A 57 -2.57 10.45 -0.90
CA LEU A 57 -1.95 11.34 0.08
C LEU A 57 -2.88 12.49 0.48
N ILE A 58 -3.74 12.95 -0.42
CA ILE A 58 -4.71 14.02 -0.15
C ILE A 58 -6.02 13.48 0.44
N LEU A 59 -6.31 12.19 0.24
CA LEU A 59 -7.48 11.54 0.81
C LEU A 59 -7.29 11.24 2.30
N PRO A 60 -8.36 11.25 3.11
CA PRO A 60 -8.30 10.76 4.48
C PRO A 60 -7.84 9.29 4.50
N PRO A 61 -7.01 8.87 5.48
CA PRO A 61 -6.50 7.49 5.56
C PRO A 61 -7.62 6.43 5.58
N VAL A 62 -8.76 6.77 6.19
CA VAL A 62 -9.93 5.88 6.26
C VAL A 62 -10.50 5.58 4.87
N VAL A 63 -10.54 6.57 3.98
CA VAL A 63 -11.05 6.40 2.61
C VAL A 63 -10.10 5.50 1.81
N THR A 64 -8.79 5.72 1.94
CA THR A 64 -7.77 4.86 1.33
C THR A 64 -7.90 3.42 1.82
N GLY A 65 -8.10 3.22 3.13
CA GLY A 65 -8.36 1.89 3.70
C GLY A 65 -9.63 1.24 3.14
N TYR A 66 -10.72 2.00 3.00
CA TYR A 66 -11.97 1.49 2.43
C TYR A 66 -11.82 1.06 0.97
N PHE A 67 -11.06 1.81 0.14
CA PHE A 67 -10.76 1.39 -1.23
C PHE A 67 -10.00 0.07 -1.28
N LEU A 68 -9.00 -0.12 -0.40
CA LEU A 68 -8.29 -1.39 -0.31
C LEU A 68 -9.25 -2.52 0.07
N LEU A 69 -10.15 -2.31 1.06
CA LEU A 69 -11.16 -3.30 1.41
C LEU A 69 -12.08 -3.65 0.23
N LEU A 70 -12.54 -2.67 -0.55
CA LEU A 70 -13.37 -2.92 -1.73
C LEU A 70 -12.63 -3.72 -2.81
N LEU A 71 -11.33 -3.46 -3.01
CA LEU A 71 -10.52 -4.14 -4.01
C LEU A 71 -10.17 -5.58 -3.60
N PHE A 72 -9.80 -5.78 -2.33
CA PHE A 72 -9.30 -7.04 -1.78
C PHE A 72 -10.38 -7.92 -1.11
N ASN A 73 -11.61 -7.42 -0.93
CA ASN A 73 -12.78 -8.25 -0.59
C ASN A 73 -12.93 -9.41 -1.60
N ARG A 74 -13.35 -10.59 -1.14
CA ARG A 74 -13.74 -11.75 -1.96
C ARG A 74 -14.52 -11.41 -3.24
N THR A 75 -15.50 -10.52 -3.19
CA THR A 75 -16.29 -10.13 -4.38
C THR A 75 -15.64 -9.02 -5.21
N GLY A 76 -14.61 -8.36 -4.68
CA GLY A 76 -13.83 -7.29 -5.29
C GLY A 76 -12.97 -7.76 -6.45
N MET A 77 -12.44 -6.81 -7.23
CA MET A 77 -11.70 -7.13 -8.45
C MET A 77 -10.45 -7.97 -8.17
N ILE A 78 -9.65 -7.57 -7.17
CA ILE A 78 -8.43 -8.30 -6.80
C ILE A 78 -8.80 -9.57 -6.02
N GLY A 79 -9.73 -9.48 -5.08
CA GLY A 79 -10.15 -10.63 -4.27
C GLY A 79 -10.70 -11.78 -5.12
N ARG A 80 -11.48 -11.50 -6.18
CA ARG A 80 -12.00 -12.54 -7.08
C ARG A 80 -10.90 -13.23 -7.88
N ILE A 81 -9.91 -12.46 -8.36
CA ILE A 81 -8.74 -13.03 -9.06
C ILE A 81 -8.00 -13.95 -8.10
N LEU A 82 -7.73 -13.50 -6.87
CA LEU A 82 -7.04 -14.31 -5.87
C LEU A 82 -7.84 -15.57 -5.51
N ASP A 83 -9.15 -15.47 -5.32
CA ASP A 83 -10.05 -16.59 -5.04
C ASP A 83 -10.06 -17.62 -6.18
N THR A 84 -9.93 -17.17 -7.43
CA THR A 84 -9.91 -18.07 -8.60
C THR A 84 -8.59 -18.85 -8.72
N TYR A 85 -7.45 -18.24 -8.34
CA TYR A 85 -6.13 -18.85 -8.52
C TYR A 85 -5.57 -19.54 -7.25
N PHE A 86 -6.00 -19.13 -6.06
CA PHE A 86 -5.48 -19.62 -4.77
C PHE A 86 -6.57 -20.18 -3.83
N GLY A 87 -7.85 -20.02 -4.18
CA GLY A 87 -9.01 -20.43 -3.39
C GLY A 87 -9.48 -21.84 -3.68
#